data_AF-A0A1L5J5I9-F1
#
_entry.id   AF-A0A1L5J5I9-F1
#
_cell.length_a   1.000
_cell.length_b   1.000
_cell.length_c   1.000
_cell.angle_alpha   90.00
_cell.angle_beta   90.00
_cell.angle_gamma   90.00
#
_symmetry.space_group_name_H-M   'P 1'
#
loop_
_entity.id
_entity.type
_entity.pdbx_description
1 polymer ?
#
loop_
_entity_poly.entity_id
_entity_poly.type
_entity_poly.pdbx_seq_one_letter_code
_entity_poly.pdbx_strand_id
1 'polypeptide(L)'
;AAQFQHDHIVHFYHLHALDWVDIVSALKADTLKTAQLSDNVSNAQVGGSAYFKQVQQRLQTFVDSGQLGPFSNAYWGHTAYKLPPEANLMAAAHYIEALRLQARTARLHAIFGAKDPHLQSLVVGGITAIQDLTPDRIAEFLFITKETQQFIKNVYIPDLLAVASFYKDWGAIGGTTNFLAWGEFPLGDAEPDSLYMPRGLVMKRDLANVTMPDQEKVTEDVSRGWYENGPALQPYKGQTKPLQEDPKYDPADGKYTWFKAPRYESEPCEVGPLARVLVAYAKGQKDVKPIVDKVLKDLGIPATALFSTLGRTAARGIEAVAIGDAMQGWVMELVENVKNGDTKTYQSWTMPDKGMGVGLNDVPRGSLGHWMEIDGGKIKNYQYVVPSTW
;
A
#
# COMPACT_ATOMS: atom_id res chain seq x y z
N ALA A 1 6.17 -7.96 3.53
CA ALA A 1 4.94 -8.29 2.78
C ALA A 1 3.66 -8.25 3.61
N ALA A 2 3.62 -8.82 4.83
CA ALA A 2 2.43 -8.77 5.68
C ALA A 2 1.83 -7.35 5.84
N GLN A 3 2.69 -6.34 6.06
CA GLN A 3 2.28 -4.93 6.08
C GLN A 3 1.54 -4.46 4.82
N PHE A 4 1.95 -4.91 3.62
CA PHE A 4 1.26 -4.55 2.37
C PHE A 4 -0.13 -5.17 2.31
N GLN A 5 -0.26 -6.44 2.72
CA GLN A 5 -1.53 -7.14 2.74
C GLN A 5 -2.53 -6.44 3.68
N HIS A 6 -2.09 -6.16 4.92
CA HIS A 6 -2.90 -5.43 5.89
C HIS A 6 -3.27 -4.02 5.42
N ASP A 7 -2.27 -3.21 5.04
CA ASP A 7 -2.45 -1.80 4.68
C ASP A 7 -3.39 -1.65 3.49
N HIS A 8 -3.24 -2.48 2.44
CA HIS A 8 -4.06 -2.36 1.24
C HIS A 8 -5.52 -2.77 1.46
N ILE A 9 -5.78 -3.79 2.29
CA ILE A 9 -7.15 -4.16 2.67
C ILE A 9 -7.80 -3.01 3.44
N VAL A 10 -7.11 -2.50 4.46
CA VAL A 10 -7.63 -1.39 5.29
C VAL A 10 -7.82 -0.14 4.44
N HIS A 11 -6.87 0.19 3.57
CA HIS A 11 -6.98 1.35 2.68
C HIS A 11 -8.19 1.22 1.76
N PHE A 12 -8.35 0.08 1.06
CA PHE A 12 -9.44 -0.06 0.11
C PHE A 12 -10.80 0.04 0.80
N TYR A 13 -11.03 -0.73 1.87
CA TYR A 13 -12.34 -0.77 2.50
C TYR A 13 -12.57 0.44 3.43
N HIS A 14 -11.65 0.70 4.35
CA HIS A 14 -11.92 1.60 5.48
C HIS A 14 -11.52 3.05 5.22
N LEU A 15 -10.76 3.33 4.16
CA LEU A 15 -10.38 4.69 3.77
C LEU A 15 -10.96 5.09 2.41
N HIS A 16 -10.95 4.19 1.42
CA HIS A 16 -11.27 4.52 0.03
C HIS A 16 -12.70 4.17 -0.38
N ALA A 17 -13.27 3.07 0.11
CA ALA A 17 -14.55 2.56 -0.42
C ALA A 17 -15.72 3.53 -0.23
N LEU A 18 -15.73 4.32 0.85
CA LEU A 18 -16.81 5.26 1.12
C LEU A 18 -16.86 6.43 0.12
N ASP A 19 -15.83 6.65 -0.68
CA ASP A 19 -15.89 7.59 -1.81
C ASP A 19 -16.74 7.05 -2.99
N TRP A 20 -16.97 5.73 -3.02
CA TRP A 20 -17.60 5.01 -4.14
C TRP A 20 -18.87 4.26 -3.77
N VAL A 21 -19.05 3.97 -2.48
CA VAL A 21 -20.12 3.16 -1.91
C VAL A 21 -21.03 4.05 -1.05
N ASP A 22 -22.32 4.08 -1.40
CA ASP A 22 -23.34 4.78 -0.62
C ASP A 22 -24.02 3.79 0.36
N ILE A 23 -23.67 3.88 1.63
CA ILE A 23 -24.20 2.98 2.66
C ILE A 23 -25.70 3.20 2.94
N VAL A 24 -26.23 4.39 2.69
CA VAL A 24 -27.66 4.67 2.86
C VAL A 24 -28.43 4.05 1.70
N SER A 25 -27.86 4.08 0.50
CA SER A 25 -28.41 3.35 -0.65
C SER A 25 -28.47 1.85 -0.41
N ALA A 26 -27.56 1.26 0.38
CA ALA A 26 -27.58 -0.18 0.71
C ALA A 26 -28.86 -0.62 1.46
N LEU A 27 -29.51 0.29 2.19
CA LEU A 27 -30.77 0.01 2.90
C LEU A 27 -31.94 -0.29 1.95
N LYS A 28 -31.82 0.11 0.68
CA LYS A 28 -32.84 -0.09 -0.36
C LYS A 28 -32.61 -1.37 -1.18
N ALA A 29 -31.55 -2.12 -0.89
CA ALA A 29 -31.14 -3.27 -1.69
C ALA A 29 -32.10 -4.46 -1.54
N ASP A 30 -32.33 -5.17 -2.65
CA ASP A 30 -32.89 -6.52 -2.62
C ASP A 30 -31.79 -7.51 -2.19
N THR A 31 -31.97 -8.18 -1.05
CA THR A 31 -30.95 -9.06 -0.47
C THR A 31 -30.74 -10.33 -1.29
N LEU A 32 -31.76 -10.80 -2.04
CA LEU A 32 -31.61 -11.94 -2.95
C LEU A 32 -30.79 -11.55 -4.17
N LYS A 33 -31.06 -10.38 -4.76
CA LYS A 33 -30.25 -9.88 -5.89
C LYS A 33 -28.82 -9.53 -5.46
N THR A 34 -28.65 -9.02 -4.24
CA THR A 34 -27.32 -8.78 -3.66
C THR A 34 -26.55 -10.10 -3.54
N ALA A 35 -27.20 -11.17 -3.07
CA ALA A 35 -26.60 -12.50 -3.01
C ALA A 35 -26.20 -13.01 -4.40
N GLN A 36 -27.10 -12.93 -5.38
CA GLN A 36 -26.80 -13.32 -6.75
C GLN A 36 -25.64 -12.52 -7.36
N LEU A 37 -25.58 -11.21 -7.11
CA LEU A 37 -24.45 -10.38 -7.52
C LEU A 37 -23.15 -10.88 -6.87
N SER A 38 -23.15 -11.08 -5.55
CA SER A 38 -22.00 -11.56 -4.78
C SER A 38 -21.50 -12.92 -5.27
N ASP A 39 -22.39 -13.86 -5.57
CA ASP A 39 -22.05 -15.20 -6.05
C ASP A 39 -21.47 -15.18 -7.49
N ASN A 40 -21.86 -14.18 -8.29
CA ASN A 40 -21.37 -14.03 -9.66
C ASN A 40 -19.97 -13.40 -9.73
N VAL A 41 -19.63 -12.52 -8.79
CA VAL A 41 -18.38 -11.73 -8.84
C VAL A 41 -17.33 -12.21 -7.86
N SER A 42 -17.74 -12.75 -6.71
CA SER A 42 -16.88 -13.09 -5.58
C SER A 42 -16.99 -14.59 -5.24
N ASN A 43 -15.98 -15.11 -4.54
CA ASN A 43 -16.03 -16.42 -3.91
C ASN A 43 -15.95 -16.27 -2.38
N ALA A 44 -16.65 -15.26 -1.84
CA ALA A 44 -16.66 -14.98 -0.41
C ALA A 44 -17.16 -16.19 0.40
N GLN A 45 -16.54 -16.47 1.55
CA GLN A 45 -16.97 -17.58 2.42
C GLN A 45 -18.31 -17.32 3.10
N VAL A 46 -18.67 -16.05 3.29
CA VAL A 46 -19.94 -15.60 3.84
C VAL A 46 -20.72 -14.88 2.75
N GLY A 47 -22.01 -15.18 2.64
CA GLY A 47 -22.85 -14.70 1.56
C GLY A 47 -24.28 -15.25 1.66
N GLY A 48 -25.03 -15.12 0.58
CA GLY A 48 -26.43 -15.54 0.52
C GLY A 48 -27.42 -14.51 1.08
N SER A 49 -28.69 -14.64 0.67
CA SER A 49 -29.72 -13.63 0.96
C SER A 49 -29.96 -13.42 2.46
N ALA A 50 -29.88 -14.48 3.26
CA ALA A 50 -30.03 -14.40 4.71
C ALA A 50 -28.92 -13.58 5.38
N TYR A 51 -27.67 -13.74 4.93
CA TYR A 51 -26.52 -12.97 5.43
C TYR A 51 -26.67 -11.48 5.08
N PHE A 52 -26.95 -11.17 3.81
CA PHE A 52 -27.14 -9.78 3.39
C PHE A 52 -28.32 -9.10 4.08
N LYS A 53 -29.40 -9.86 4.38
CA LYS A 53 -30.51 -9.36 5.20
C LYS A 53 -30.07 -9.02 6.62
N GLN A 54 -29.22 -9.83 7.27
CA GLN A 54 -28.69 -9.52 8.59
C GLN A 54 -27.80 -8.26 8.56
N VAL A 55 -26.94 -8.13 7.55
CA VAL A 55 -26.11 -6.93 7.37
C VAL A 55 -26.99 -5.70 7.16
N GLN A 56 -27.97 -5.77 6.27
CA GLN A 56 -28.91 -4.67 6.01
C GLN A 56 -29.68 -4.27 7.26
N GLN A 57 -30.18 -5.23 8.05
CA GLN A 57 -30.87 -4.96 9.31
C GLN A 57 -29.96 -4.30 10.35
N ARG A 58 -28.68 -4.70 10.40
CA ARG A 58 -27.68 -4.08 11.26
C ARG A 58 -27.42 -2.63 10.85
N LEU A 59 -27.29 -2.37 9.54
CA LEU A 59 -27.15 -1.02 9.00
C LEU A 59 -28.41 -0.18 9.28
N GLN A 60 -29.59 -0.74 9.07
CA GLN A 60 -30.87 -0.06 9.34
C GLN A 60 -30.97 0.35 10.81
N THR A 61 -30.73 -0.58 11.74
CA THR A 61 -30.72 -0.28 13.19
C THR A 61 -29.71 0.83 13.53
N PHE A 62 -28.53 0.81 12.91
CA PHE A 62 -27.52 1.83 13.12
C PHE A 62 -27.99 3.21 12.62
N VAL A 63 -28.62 3.27 11.45
CA VAL A 63 -29.18 4.51 10.89
C VAL A 63 -30.36 5.03 11.71
N ASP A 64 -31.29 4.16 12.09
CA ASP A 64 -32.49 4.49 12.87
C ASP A 64 -32.15 5.02 14.28
N SER A 65 -30.98 4.67 14.80
CA SER A 65 -30.51 5.21 16.08
C SER A 65 -30.23 6.72 16.06
N GLY A 66 -30.05 7.31 14.87
CA GLY A 66 -29.59 8.69 14.69
C GLY A 66 -28.12 8.94 15.07
N GLN A 67 -27.41 7.92 15.57
CA GLN A 67 -26.01 8.00 16.00
C GLN A 67 -25.06 7.46 14.93
N LEU A 68 -24.98 8.19 13.80
CA LEU A 68 -24.25 7.72 12.61
C LEU A 68 -22.72 7.63 12.77
N GLY A 69 -22.15 8.18 13.85
CA GLY A 69 -20.72 8.11 14.15
C GLY A 69 -19.84 8.49 12.96
N PRO A 70 -18.96 7.59 12.47
CA PRO A 70 -18.07 7.87 11.34
C PRO A 70 -18.80 8.11 10.01
N PHE A 71 -20.09 7.80 9.93
CA PHE A 71 -20.92 7.99 8.74
C PHE A 71 -21.78 9.27 8.79
N SER A 72 -21.64 10.09 9.84
CA SER A 72 -22.35 11.37 9.95
C SER A 72 -21.82 12.38 8.92
N ASN A 73 -22.73 13.14 8.29
CA ASN A 73 -22.42 14.21 7.32
C ASN A 73 -21.56 13.79 6.11
N ALA A 74 -21.47 12.49 5.82
CA ALA A 74 -20.88 12.00 4.60
C ALA A 74 -21.80 12.27 3.39
N TYR A 75 -21.28 12.07 2.18
CA TYR A 75 -21.89 12.55 0.94
C TYR A 75 -23.08 11.70 0.43
N TRP A 76 -23.80 11.01 1.31
CA TRP A 76 -24.87 10.07 0.94
C TRP A 76 -25.90 10.68 -0.01
N GLY A 77 -26.25 9.97 -1.09
CA GLY A 77 -27.14 10.45 -2.14
C GLY A 77 -26.50 11.41 -3.16
N HIS A 78 -25.21 11.74 -3.04
CA HIS A 78 -24.51 12.56 -4.02
C HIS A 78 -24.51 11.90 -5.41
N THR A 79 -24.69 12.70 -6.46
CA THR A 79 -24.86 12.21 -7.84
C THR A 79 -23.63 11.53 -8.43
N ALA A 80 -22.47 11.67 -7.78
CA ALA A 80 -21.25 10.95 -8.15
C ALA A 80 -21.28 9.47 -7.70
N TYR A 81 -22.14 9.06 -6.77
CA TYR A 81 -22.33 7.65 -6.46
C TYR A 81 -23.13 6.97 -7.59
N LYS A 82 -22.54 5.94 -8.19
CA LYS A 82 -23.10 5.24 -9.36
C LYS A 82 -23.51 3.79 -9.07
N LEU A 83 -23.14 3.26 -7.91
CA LEU A 83 -23.44 1.87 -7.56
C LEU A 83 -24.94 1.68 -7.30
N PRO A 84 -25.56 0.60 -7.79
CA PRO A 84 -26.91 0.24 -7.39
C PRO A 84 -26.97 -0.17 -5.91
N PRO A 85 -28.15 -0.10 -5.25
CA PRO A 85 -28.34 -0.54 -3.87
C PRO A 85 -27.71 -1.90 -3.56
N GLU A 86 -27.85 -2.89 -4.44
CA GLU A 86 -27.32 -4.24 -4.27
C GLU A 86 -25.79 -4.26 -4.20
N ALA A 87 -25.10 -3.51 -5.08
CA ALA A 87 -23.64 -3.41 -5.03
C ALA A 87 -23.17 -2.65 -3.78
N ASN A 88 -23.93 -1.64 -3.35
CA ASN A 88 -23.64 -0.93 -2.10
C ASN A 88 -23.76 -1.84 -0.87
N LEU A 89 -24.80 -2.69 -0.80
CA LEU A 89 -24.98 -3.63 0.30
C LEU A 89 -23.89 -4.72 0.31
N MET A 90 -23.50 -5.22 -0.85
CA MET A 90 -22.37 -6.15 -0.97
C MET A 90 -21.07 -5.53 -0.44
N ALA A 91 -20.72 -4.34 -0.92
CA ALA A 91 -19.50 -3.64 -0.49
C ALA A 91 -19.53 -3.26 1.00
N ALA A 92 -20.70 -2.86 1.54
CA ALA A 92 -20.86 -2.59 2.97
C ALA A 92 -20.69 -3.85 3.84
N ALA A 93 -21.15 -5.01 3.36
CA ALA A 93 -20.90 -6.28 4.04
C ALA A 93 -19.40 -6.61 4.06
N HIS A 94 -18.73 -6.51 2.91
CA HIS A 94 -17.30 -6.79 2.81
C HIS A 94 -16.43 -5.79 3.58
N TYR A 95 -16.86 -4.53 3.70
CA TYR A 95 -16.25 -3.53 4.60
C TYR A 95 -16.22 -4.04 6.05
N ILE A 96 -17.34 -4.60 6.53
CA ILE A 96 -17.48 -5.12 7.90
C ILE A 96 -16.62 -6.38 8.09
N GLU A 97 -16.59 -7.28 7.11
CA GLU A 97 -15.72 -8.47 7.19
C GLU A 97 -14.24 -8.09 7.15
N ALA A 98 -13.87 -7.09 6.35
CA ALA A 98 -12.51 -6.56 6.29
C ALA A 98 -12.05 -6.00 7.65
N LEU A 99 -12.94 -5.42 8.48
CA LEU A 99 -12.59 -4.96 9.84
C LEU A 99 -12.15 -6.12 10.74
N ARG A 100 -12.76 -7.29 10.60
CA ARG A 100 -12.40 -8.50 11.38
C ARG A 100 -11.15 -9.15 10.83
N LEU A 101 -11.06 -9.27 9.50
CA LEU A 101 -9.92 -9.87 8.85
C LEU A 101 -8.64 -9.10 9.12
N GLN A 102 -8.65 -7.77 8.99
CA GLN A 102 -7.43 -6.98 9.16
C GLN A 102 -6.82 -7.17 10.57
N ALA A 103 -7.66 -7.35 11.60
CA ALA A 103 -7.20 -7.62 12.96
C ALA A 103 -6.51 -9.00 13.06
N ARG A 104 -6.93 -9.97 12.24
CA ARG A 104 -6.25 -11.27 12.10
C ARG A 104 -4.97 -11.12 11.29
N THR A 105 -4.99 -10.40 10.17
CA THR A 105 -3.81 -10.15 9.33
C THR A 105 -2.71 -9.42 10.08
N ALA A 106 -3.05 -8.46 10.96
CA ALA A 106 -2.08 -7.76 11.81
C ALA A 106 -1.29 -8.71 12.75
N ARG A 107 -1.85 -9.88 13.09
CA ARG A 107 -1.14 -10.90 13.89
C ARG A 107 0.08 -11.48 13.18
N LEU A 108 0.16 -11.40 11.84
CA LEU A 108 1.36 -11.79 11.10
C LEU A 108 2.59 -11.05 11.62
N HIS A 109 2.47 -9.75 11.91
CA HIS A 109 3.54 -8.99 12.55
C HIS A 109 3.77 -9.44 13.98
N ALA A 110 2.74 -9.73 14.77
CA ALA A 110 2.93 -10.14 16.17
C ALA A 110 3.72 -11.45 16.31
N ILE A 111 3.58 -12.39 15.36
CA ILE A 111 4.25 -13.70 15.38
C ILE A 111 5.78 -13.56 15.35
N PHE A 112 6.34 -12.74 14.43
CA PHE A 112 7.79 -12.56 14.29
C PHE A 112 8.29 -11.17 14.72
N GLY A 113 7.38 -10.30 15.13
CA GLY A 113 7.59 -8.89 15.43
C GLY A 113 7.14 -8.48 16.83
N ALA A 114 6.71 -9.44 17.66
CA ALA A 114 6.17 -9.29 19.01
C ALA A 114 4.81 -8.58 19.10
N LYS A 115 4.59 -7.50 18.35
CA LYS A 115 3.34 -6.72 18.38
C LYS A 115 3.06 -5.97 17.08
N ASP A 116 1.80 -5.60 16.91
CA ASP A 116 1.33 -4.65 15.92
C ASP A 116 0.27 -3.74 16.57
N PRO A 117 0.36 -2.41 16.43
CA PRO A 117 1.36 -1.64 15.67
C PRO A 117 2.77 -1.58 16.29
N HIS A 118 3.75 -1.20 15.46
CA HIS A 118 5.17 -1.00 15.79
C HIS A 118 5.86 -2.28 16.28
N LEU A 119 6.22 -3.18 15.37
CA LEU A 119 7.03 -4.35 15.69
C LEU A 119 8.31 -3.99 16.46
N GLN A 120 8.82 -4.95 17.25
CA GLN A 120 9.97 -4.75 18.14
C GLN A 120 11.01 -5.88 18.00
N SER A 121 11.06 -6.53 16.83
CA SER A 121 12.01 -7.61 16.56
C SER A 121 13.22 -7.19 15.72
N LEU A 122 13.20 -6.01 15.09
CA LEU A 122 14.32 -5.55 14.27
C LEU A 122 15.48 -5.07 15.12
N VAL A 123 16.69 -5.44 14.71
CA VAL A 123 17.96 -4.92 15.22
C VAL A 123 18.90 -4.70 14.04
N VAL A 124 19.86 -3.78 14.16
CA VAL A 124 20.94 -3.71 13.15
C VAL A 124 21.64 -5.06 13.12
N GLY A 125 21.74 -5.66 11.94
CA GLY A 125 22.30 -7.00 11.75
C GLY A 125 21.29 -8.15 11.70
N GLY A 126 19.98 -7.90 11.88
CA GLY A 126 18.96 -8.93 11.67
C GLY A 126 17.71 -8.78 12.54
N ILE A 127 17.23 -9.89 13.12
CA ILE A 127 16.02 -9.95 13.94
C ILE A 127 16.24 -10.69 15.26
N THR A 128 15.39 -10.43 16.26
CA THR A 128 15.46 -11.05 17.60
C THR A 128 14.49 -12.21 17.81
N ALA A 129 13.64 -12.53 16.83
CA ALA A 129 12.60 -13.57 16.92
C ALA A 129 13.14 -15.01 16.81
N ILE A 130 14.24 -15.32 17.51
CA ILE A 130 14.94 -16.60 17.45
C ILE A 130 14.06 -17.74 17.97
N GLN A 131 13.38 -17.51 19.10
CA GLN A 131 12.55 -18.53 19.76
C GLN A 131 11.24 -18.82 19.01
N ASP A 132 10.87 -17.96 18.05
CA ASP A 132 9.66 -18.12 17.24
C ASP A 132 9.94 -18.84 15.91
N LEU A 133 11.18 -19.26 15.63
CA LEU A 133 11.51 -20.15 14.50
C LEU A 133 11.11 -21.61 14.78
N THR A 134 9.87 -21.82 15.21
CA THR A 134 9.29 -23.13 15.51
C THR A 134 8.27 -23.54 14.45
N PRO A 135 8.07 -24.85 14.21
CA PRO A 135 7.07 -25.33 13.25
C PRO A 135 5.67 -24.74 13.50
N ASP A 136 5.25 -24.64 14.77
CA ASP A 136 3.91 -24.13 15.12
C ASP A 136 3.75 -22.64 14.77
N ARG A 137 4.77 -21.80 15.05
CA ARG A 137 4.75 -20.37 14.71
C ARG A 137 4.79 -20.13 13.20
N ILE A 138 5.63 -20.87 12.49
CA ILE A 138 5.72 -20.78 11.03
C ILE A 138 4.40 -21.25 10.38
N ALA A 139 3.80 -22.33 10.89
CA ALA A 139 2.50 -22.81 10.44
C ALA A 139 1.37 -21.81 10.74
N GLU A 140 1.35 -21.19 11.91
CA GLU A 140 0.42 -20.13 12.27
C GLU A 140 0.52 -18.95 11.29
N PHE A 141 1.76 -18.49 11.01
CA PHE A 141 2.01 -17.42 10.05
C PHE A 141 1.52 -17.79 8.63
N LEU A 142 1.82 -19.01 8.17
CA LEU A 142 1.38 -19.49 6.86
C LEU A 142 -0.14 -19.60 6.76
N PHE A 143 -0.81 -20.06 7.82
CA PHE A 143 -2.26 -20.17 7.86
C PHE A 143 -2.93 -18.80 7.73
N ILE A 144 -2.50 -17.81 8.52
CA ILE A 144 -3.05 -16.45 8.46
C ILE A 144 -2.72 -15.79 7.12
N THR A 145 -1.53 -16.07 6.56
CA THR A 145 -1.15 -15.61 5.21
C THR A 145 -2.12 -16.14 4.16
N LYS A 146 -2.43 -17.44 4.18
CA LYS A 146 -3.39 -18.06 3.25
C LYS A 146 -4.80 -17.54 3.44
N GLU A 147 -5.26 -17.38 4.67
CA GLU A 147 -6.57 -16.81 5.00
C GLU A 147 -6.69 -15.38 4.45
N THR A 148 -5.68 -14.54 4.69
CA THR A 148 -5.62 -13.16 4.17
C THR A 148 -5.63 -13.15 2.65
N GLN A 149 -4.82 -14.00 2.02
CA GLN A 149 -4.71 -14.02 0.57
C GLN A 149 -5.97 -14.58 -0.11
N GLN A 150 -6.67 -15.52 0.52
CA GLN A 150 -8.00 -15.96 0.07
C GLN A 150 -8.99 -14.81 0.07
N PHE A 151 -9.02 -13.99 1.13
CA PHE A 151 -9.90 -12.81 1.14
C PHE A 151 -9.52 -11.80 0.06
N ILE A 152 -8.22 -11.55 -0.16
CA ILE A 152 -7.79 -10.63 -1.23
C ILE A 152 -8.30 -11.11 -2.58
N LYS A 153 -8.07 -12.39 -2.90
CA LYS A 153 -8.45 -12.97 -4.19
C LYS A 153 -9.96 -13.14 -4.38
N ASN A 154 -10.68 -13.46 -3.31
CA ASN A 154 -12.08 -13.85 -3.39
C ASN A 154 -13.06 -12.73 -3.01
N VAL A 155 -12.58 -11.63 -2.40
CA VAL A 155 -13.41 -10.53 -1.92
C VAL A 155 -12.85 -9.17 -2.39
N TYR A 156 -11.61 -8.81 -2.02
CA TYR A 156 -11.04 -7.51 -2.36
C TYR A 156 -10.95 -7.27 -3.88
N ILE A 157 -10.30 -8.17 -4.62
CA ILE A 157 -10.15 -8.00 -6.07
C ILE A 157 -11.49 -8.03 -6.81
N PRO A 158 -12.40 -8.97 -6.52
CA PRO A 158 -13.77 -8.93 -7.01
C PRO A 158 -14.49 -7.60 -6.77
N ASP A 159 -14.46 -7.08 -5.54
CA ASP A 159 -15.09 -5.81 -5.21
C ASP A 159 -14.46 -4.64 -5.97
N LEU A 160 -13.13 -4.59 -6.02
CA LEU A 160 -12.38 -3.60 -6.78
C LEU A 160 -12.81 -3.58 -8.25
N LEU A 161 -12.90 -4.74 -8.90
CA LEU A 161 -13.31 -4.85 -10.30
C LEU A 161 -14.80 -4.52 -10.49
N ALA A 162 -15.65 -4.99 -9.58
CA ALA A 162 -17.08 -4.70 -9.60
C ALA A 162 -17.33 -3.19 -9.48
N VAL A 163 -16.73 -2.53 -8.49
CA VAL A 163 -16.80 -1.08 -8.31
C VAL A 163 -16.23 -0.35 -9.52
N ALA A 164 -15.02 -0.71 -9.96
CA ALA A 164 -14.38 -0.12 -11.13
C ALA A 164 -15.25 -0.15 -12.39
N SER A 165 -16.07 -1.19 -12.56
CA SER A 165 -16.95 -1.34 -13.73
C SER A 165 -18.00 -0.21 -13.85
N PHE A 166 -18.40 0.42 -12.74
CA PHE A 166 -19.32 1.56 -12.70
C PHE A 166 -18.63 2.91 -12.84
N TYR A 167 -17.29 2.95 -12.65
CA TYR A 167 -16.49 4.17 -12.59
C TYR A 167 -15.37 4.20 -13.63
N LYS A 168 -15.57 3.58 -14.80
CA LYS A 168 -14.55 3.53 -15.87
C LYS A 168 -14.11 4.90 -16.36
N ASP A 169 -14.96 5.92 -16.23
CA ASP A 169 -14.64 7.31 -16.54
C ASP A 169 -13.51 7.89 -15.66
N TRP A 170 -13.36 7.37 -14.43
CA TRP A 170 -12.23 7.72 -13.56
C TRP A 170 -10.88 7.19 -14.06
N GLY A 171 -10.90 6.34 -15.10
CA GLY A 171 -9.72 5.95 -15.88
C GLY A 171 -9.06 7.11 -16.65
N ALA A 172 -9.71 8.27 -16.73
CA ALA A 172 -9.20 9.46 -17.39
C ALA A 172 -8.85 10.61 -16.42
N ILE A 173 -9.00 10.42 -15.10
CA ILE A 173 -8.89 11.47 -14.08
C ILE A 173 -7.68 11.20 -13.18
N GLY A 174 -6.96 12.23 -12.75
CA GLY A 174 -5.96 12.12 -11.67
C GLY A 174 -4.63 11.44 -12.05
N GLY A 175 -4.21 11.56 -13.32
CA GLY A 175 -2.95 11.01 -13.81
C GLY A 175 -1.73 11.91 -13.56
N THR A 176 -0.57 11.29 -13.39
CA THR A 176 0.76 11.93 -13.27
C THR A 176 1.69 11.47 -14.40
N THR A 177 2.92 11.97 -14.48
CA THR A 177 3.81 11.75 -15.64
C THR A 177 5.07 10.93 -15.34
N ASN A 178 5.64 11.08 -14.15
CA ASN A 178 6.91 10.45 -13.78
C ASN A 178 6.68 9.54 -12.58
N PHE A 179 7.34 8.38 -12.55
CA PHE A 179 7.15 7.35 -11.53
C PHE A 179 8.48 6.84 -11.01
N LEU A 180 8.62 6.74 -9.70
CA LEU A 180 9.83 6.24 -9.02
C LEU A 180 9.47 5.06 -8.12
N ALA A 181 10.28 4.00 -8.20
CA ALA A 181 10.23 2.84 -7.33
C ALA A 181 11.66 2.47 -6.90
N TRP A 182 11.92 2.35 -5.59
CA TRP A 182 13.21 1.84 -5.09
C TRP A 182 13.30 0.32 -5.18
N GLY A 183 12.17 -0.36 -5.37
CA GLY A 183 12.07 -1.81 -5.33
C GLY A 183 12.03 -2.36 -3.90
N GLU A 184 11.63 -3.62 -3.77
CA GLU A 184 11.48 -4.29 -2.47
C GLU A 184 11.46 -5.82 -2.62
N PHE A 185 11.64 -6.48 -1.48
CA PHE A 185 11.68 -7.93 -1.27
C PHE A 185 12.87 -8.56 -1.99
N PRO A 186 14.09 -8.38 -1.46
CA PRO A 186 15.29 -9.03 -2.00
C PRO A 186 15.14 -10.54 -1.95
N LEU A 187 15.42 -11.19 -3.09
CA LEU A 187 15.43 -12.64 -3.24
C LEU A 187 16.84 -13.24 -3.07
N GLY A 188 17.82 -12.39 -2.76
CA GLY A 188 19.23 -12.76 -2.55
C GLY A 188 20.11 -11.51 -2.46
N ASP A 189 21.42 -11.70 -2.27
CA ASP A 189 22.38 -10.63 -1.92
C ASP A 189 22.66 -9.62 -3.04
N ALA A 190 22.32 -9.96 -4.29
CA ALA A 190 22.59 -9.13 -5.47
C ALA A 190 21.57 -7.98 -5.63
N GLU A 191 21.50 -7.08 -4.66
CA GLU A 191 20.60 -5.92 -4.72
C GLU A 191 21.18 -4.79 -5.60
N PRO A 192 20.35 -4.11 -6.42
CA PRO A 192 18.90 -4.22 -6.52
C PRO A 192 18.37 -5.27 -7.52
N ASP A 193 19.24 -6.03 -8.19
CA ASP A 193 18.86 -6.96 -9.26
C ASP A 193 18.04 -8.16 -8.74
N SER A 194 18.19 -8.51 -7.46
CA SER A 194 17.47 -9.58 -6.79
C SER A 194 16.07 -9.19 -6.28
N LEU A 195 15.66 -7.93 -6.39
CA LEU A 195 14.38 -7.46 -5.84
C LEU A 195 13.19 -8.04 -6.60
N TYR A 196 12.26 -8.70 -5.89
CA TYR A 196 11.03 -9.24 -6.48
C TYR A 196 10.15 -8.16 -7.11
N MET A 197 9.98 -7.02 -6.41
CA MET A 197 9.44 -5.79 -6.98
C MET A 197 10.63 -4.95 -7.46
N PRO A 198 10.83 -4.80 -8.77
CA PRO A 198 12.07 -4.22 -9.28
C PRO A 198 12.16 -2.71 -9.06
N ARG A 199 13.38 -2.23 -8.81
CA ARG A 199 13.74 -0.81 -8.81
C ARG A 199 13.59 -0.21 -10.21
N GLY A 200 13.11 1.03 -10.33
CA GLY A 200 13.06 1.70 -11.63
C GLY A 200 12.49 3.12 -11.61
N LEU A 201 12.79 3.84 -12.69
CA LEU A 201 12.29 5.18 -12.97
C LEU A 201 11.59 5.16 -14.34
N VAL A 202 10.36 5.67 -14.37
CA VAL A 202 9.60 5.91 -15.60
C VAL A 202 9.42 7.41 -15.75
N MET A 203 9.96 8.01 -16.79
CA MET A 203 9.77 9.44 -17.07
C MET A 203 8.76 9.62 -18.20
N LYS A 204 7.90 10.63 -18.09
CA LYS A 204 6.94 11.00 -19.16
C LYS A 204 6.06 9.82 -19.64
N ARG A 205 5.72 8.90 -18.74
CA ARG A 205 4.95 7.66 -19.01
C ARG A 205 5.60 6.71 -20.02
N ASP A 206 6.89 6.85 -20.25
CA ASP A 206 7.63 6.03 -21.21
C ASP A 206 8.03 4.67 -20.60
N LEU A 207 7.14 3.70 -20.72
CA LEU A 207 7.35 2.33 -20.23
C LEU A 207 8.37 1.55 -21.06
N ALA A 208 8.75 2.02 -22.25
CA ALA A 208 9.76 1.35 -23.05
C ALA A 208 11.18 1.64 -22.53
N ASN A 209 11.36 2.76 -21.82
CA ASN A 209 12.67 3.25 -21.39
C ASN A 209 12.75 3.41 -19.88
N VAL A 210 12.47 2.33 -19.14
CA VAL A 210 12.65 2.29 -17.69
C VAL A 210 14.14 2.29 -17.34
N THR A 211 14.58 3.28 -16.56
CA THR A 211 15.98 3.42 -16.15
C THR A 211 16.18 3.07 -14.68
N MET A 212 17.44 2.89 -14.27
CA MET A 212 17.80 2.67 -12.87
C MET A 212 17.97 4.03 -12.17
N PRO A 213 17.14 4.36 -11.15
CA PRO A 213 17.28 5.60 -10.43
C PRO A 213 18.48 5.58 -9.48
N ASP A 214 19.09 6.75 -9.29
CA ASP A 214 20.21 6.99 -8.39
C ASP A 214 19.78 7.89 -7.23
N GLN A 215 20.00 7.42 -5.99
CA GLN A 215 19.64 8.13 -4.77
C GLN A 215 20.34 9.48 -4.62
N GLU A 216 21.52 9.66 -5.24
CA GLU A 216 22.24 10.95 -5.19
C GLU A 216 21.50 12.08 -5.91
N LYS A 217 20.56 11.72 -6.79
CA LYS A 217 19.76 12.67 -7.60
C LYS A 217 18.48 13.13 -6.90
N VAL A 218 18.21 12.61 -5.70
CA VAL A 218 17.09 13.05 -4.86
C VAL A 218 17.44 14.37 -4.19
N THR A 219 16.55 15.35 -4.27
CA THR A 219 16.66 16.61 -3.52
C THR A 219 15.33 16.94 -2.85
N GLU A 220 15.35 17.67 -1.74
CA GLU A 220 14.15 18.19 -1.09
C GLU A 220 14.16 19.72 -1.14
N ASP A 221 13.14 20.31 -1.75
CA ASP A 221 12.91 21.74 -1.79
C ASP A 221 12.01 22.20 -0.63
N VAL A 222 12.28 23.39 -0.08
CA VAL A 222 11.51 23.97 1.04
C VAL A 222 10.94 25.34 0.73
N SER A 223 10.99 25.79 -0.52
CA SER A 223 10.52 27.12 -0.94
C SER A 223 9.07 27.38 -0.48
N ARG A 224 8.20 26.36 -0.62
CA ARG A 224 6.79 26.38 -0.23
C ARG A 224 6.49 25.73 1.13
N GLY A 225 7.50 25.18 1.80
CA GLY A 225 7.37 24.54 3.11
C GLY A 225 7.65 25.52 4.25
N TRP A 226 7.05 25.30 5.42
CA TRP A 226 7.22 26.10 6.64
C TRP A 226 8.58 25.87 7.34
N TYR A 227 9.65 25.99 6.56
CA TYR A 227 11.04 25.90 6.97
C TYR A 227 11.80 27.19 6.60
N GLU A 228 12.93 27.41 7.25
CA GLU A 228 13.90 28.44 6.85
C GLU A 228 14.25 28.31 5.35
N ASN A 229 14.37 29.45 4.68
CA ASN A 229 14.69 29.47 3.25
C ASN A 229 16.10 28.92 2.98
N GLY A 230 16.24 28.19 1.88
CA GLY A 230 17.51 27.61 1.45
C GLY A 230 17.37 26.94 0.08
N PRO A 231 18.48 26.49 -0.51
CA PRO A 231 18.45 25.72 -1.75
C PRO A 231 17.79 24.36 -1.52
N ALA A 232 17.37 23.70 -2.61
CA ALA A 232 17.03 22.28 -2.54
C ALA A 232 18.27 21.46 -2.15
N LEU A 233 18.11 20.52 -1.23
CA LEU A 233 19.23 19.77 -0.65
C LEU A 233 19.07 18.27 -0.86
N GLN A 234 20.18 17.60 -1.20
CA GLN A 234 20.26 16.14 -1.16
C GLN A 234 20.16 15.67 0.31
N PRO A 235 19.42 14.59 0.61
CA PRO A 235 19.14 14.17 2.00
C PRO A 235 20.34 14.02 2.94
N TYR A 236 21.52 13.58 2.51
CA TYR A 236 22.71 13.55 3.37
C TYR A 236 23.12 14.94 3.87
N LYS A 237 22.84 15.99 3.09
CA LYS A 237 23.07 17.40 3.45
C LYS A 237 21.77 18.10 3.87
N GLY A 238 20.67 17.36 3.98
CA GLY A 238 19.34 17.90 4.25
C GLY A 238 19.27 18.59 5.60
N GLN A 239 18.41 19.61 5.67
CA GLN A 239 18.13 20.36 6.88
C GLN A 239 16.63 20.32 7.18
N THR A 240 16.28 20.35 8.46
CA THR A 240 14.90 20.42 8.92
C THR A 240 14.83 21.51 9.99
N LYS A 241 14.70 22.76 9.56
CA LYS A 241 14.65 23.95 10.42
C LYS A 241 13.29 24.64 10.29
N PRO A 242 12.31 24.27 11.13
CA PRO A 242 10.98 24.90 11.13
C PRO A 242 11.06 26.41 11.34
N LEU A 243 10.14 27.15 10.72
CA LEU A 243 9.90 28.54 11.11
C LEU A 243 9.52 28.59 12.60
N GLN A 244 10.08 29.55 13.34
CA GLN A 244 9.84 29.69 14.77
C GLN A 244 8.50 30.37 15.07
N GLU A 245 8.00 31.17 14.14
CA GLU A 245 6.69 31.81 14.19
C GLU A 245 5.61 30.88 13.63
N ASP A 246 4.38 31.03 14.13
CA ASP A 246 3.22 30.29 13.62
C ASP A 246 2.97 30.70 12.15
N PRO A 247 3.15 29.77 11.19
CA PRO A 247 3.18 30.17 9.81
C PRO A 247 1.77 30.45 9.28
N LYS A 248 1.64 31.54 8.51
CA LYS A 248 0.41 31.83 7.80
C LYS A 248 0.26 30.90 6.60
N TYR A 249 -0.91 30.29 6.46
CA TYR A 249 -1.26 29.48 5.30
C TYR A 249 -1.49 30.38 4.08
N ASP A 250 -0.57 30.32 3.12
CA ASP A 250 -0.62 31.07 1.86
C ASP A 250 -0.30 30.15 0.67
N PRO A 251 -1.32 29.50 0.07
CA PRO A 251 -1.14 28.56 -1.03
C PRO A 251 -0.96 29.24 -2.39
N ALA A 252 -1.21 30.54 -2.52
CA ALA A 252 -1.10 31.24 -3.80
C ALA A 252 0.37 31.54 -4.12
N ASP A 253 1.03 32.29 -3.24
CA ASP A 253 2.38 32.81 -3.48
C ASP A 253 3.33 32.59 -2.31
N GLY A 254 2.85 32.07 -1.18
CA GLY A 254 3.65 31.85 0.02
C GLY A 254 3.98 30.38 0.32
N LYS A 255 4.16 30.11 1.61
CA LYS A 255 4.38 28.78 2.19
C LYS A 255 3.06 28.25 2.74
N TYR A 256 2.80 26.96 2.58
CA TYR A 256 1.48 26.39 2.88
C TYR A 256 1.51 24.97 3.47
N THR A 257 2.69 24.42 3.75
CA THR A 257 2.80 23.01 4.12
C THR A 257 3.98 22.70 5.04
N TRP A 258 3.83 21.67 5.88
CA TRP A 258 4.93 21.05 6.62
C TRP A 258 5.67 19.99 5.80
N PHE A 259 5.14 19.57 4.65
CA PHE A 259 5.91 18.74 3.73
C PHE A 259 7.03 19.57 3.09
N LYS A 260 8.21 18.97 3.00
CA LYS A 260 9.19 19.38 1.99
C LYS A 260 8.70 18.93 0.61
N ALA A 261 9.39 19.31 -0.45
CA ALA A 261 9.04 18.95 -1.82
C ALA A 261 10.18 18.15 -2.48
N PRO A 262 10.21 16.81 -2.33
CA PRO A 262 11.18 15.94 -2.97
C PRO A 262 11.10 16.00 -4.49
N ARG A 263 12.25 15.96 -5.14
CA ARG A 263 12.40 15.92 -6.60
C ARG A 263 13.49 14.92 -6.96
N TYR A 264 13.28 14.22 -8.07
CA TYR A 264 14.31 13.42 -8.71
C TYR A 264 14.78 14.17 -9.96
N GLU A 265 16.03 14.60 -10.01
CA GLU A 265 16.54 15.45 -11.11
C GLU A 265 15.67 16.70 -11.38
N SER A 266 15.18 17.35 -10.33
CA SER A 266 14.25 18.50 -10.37
C SER A 266 12.82 18.19 -10.81
N GLU A 267 12.50 16.94 -11.16
CA GLU A 267 11.17 16.53 -11.57
C GLU A 267 10.35 15.97 -10.38
N PRO A 268 9.04 16.26 -10.31
CA PRO A 268 8.14 15.58 -9.38
C PRO A 268 7.89 14.15 -9.88
N CYS A 269 7.90 13.18 -8.96
CA CYS A 269 7.69 11.77 -9.26
C CYS A 269 6.58 11.21 -8.37
N GLU A 270 5.57 10.58 -8.98
CA GLU A 270 4.65 9.73 -8.24
C GLU A 270 5.38 8.47 -7.77
N VAL A 271 5.17 8.14 -6.51
CA VAL A 271 5.62 6.87 -5.92
C VAL A 271 4.39 6.08 -5.48
N GLY A 272 4.57 4.79 -5.19
CA GLY A 272 3.49 3.95 -4.67
C GLY A 272 3.14 2.76 -5.54
N PRO A 273 1.96 2.16 -5.29
CA PRO A 273 1.54 0.94 -5.98
C PRO A 273 1.58 1.07 -7.51
N LEU A 274 1.13 2.21 -8.04
CA LEU A 274 1.13 2.43 -9.48
C LEU A 274 2.55 2.47 -10.05
N ALA A 275 3.47 3.19 -9.41
CA ALA A 275 4.86 3.27 -9.84
C ALA A 275 5.52 1.87 -9.88
N ARG A 276 5.37 1.10 -8.80
CA ARG A 276 5.90 -0.28 -8.71
C ARG A 276 5.29 -1.21 -9.75
N VAL A 277 3.97 -1.19 -9.92
CA VAL A 277 3.28 -2.03 -10.92
C VAL A 277 3.70 -1.66 -12.33
N LEU A 278 3.86 -0.38 -12.66
CA LEU A 278 4.33 0.06 -13.97
C LEU A 278 5.77 -0.39 -14.25
N VAL A 279 6.68 -0.21 -13.28
CA VAL A 279 8.08 -0.66 -13.40
C VAL A 279 8.16 -2.19 -13.55
N ALA A 280 7.42 -2.93 -12.72
CA ALA A 280 7.34 -4.39 -12.81
C ALA A 280 6.75 -4.86 -14.15
N TYR A 281 5.69 -4.21 -14.63
CA TYR A 281 5.06 -4.51 -15.91
C TYR A 281 6.02 -4.29 -17.09
N ALA A 282 6.67 -3.13 -17.13
CA ALA A 282 7.63 -2.76 -18.16
C ALA A 282 8.85 -3.68 -18.20
N LYS A 283 9.32 -4.13 -17.03
CA LYS A 283 10.41 -5.11 -16.92
C LYS A 283 9.97 -6.57 -17.16
N GLY A 284 8.69 -6.80 -17.46
CA GLY A 284 8.18 -8.14 -17.75
C GLY A 284 8.17 -9.07 -16.53
N GLN A 285 8.02 -8.52 -15.31
CA GLN A 285 7.96 -9.30 -14.08
C GLN A 285 6.82 -10.34 -14.20
N LYS A 286 7.20 -11.62 -14.08
CA LYS A 286 6.38 -12.79 -14.45
C LYS A 286 5.07 -12.96 -13.66
N ASP A 287 5.02 -12.46 -12.43
CA ASP A 287 3.88 -12.60 -11.53
C ASP A 287 2.98 -11.36 -11.58
N VAL A 288 3.53 -10.17 -11.85
CA VAL A 288 2.77 -8.91 -11.93
C VAL A 288 2.13 -8.72 -13.30
N LYS A 289 2.89 -8.95 -14.38
CA LYS A 289 2.43 -8.68 -15.75
C LYS A 289 1.10 -9.37 -16.11
N PRO A 290 0.93 -10.69 -15.85
CA PRO A 290 -0.33 -11.37 -16.15
C PRO A 290 -1.53 -10.81 -15.38
N ILE A 291 -1.33 -10.34 -14.14
CA ILE A 291 -2.40 -9.76 -13.33
C ILE A 291 -2.85 -8.42 -13.92
N VAL A 292 -1.91 -7.56 -14.33
CA VAL A 292 -2.22 -6.31 -15.03
C VAL A 292 -3.00 -6.58 -16.32
N ASP A 293 -2.50 -7.50 -17.15
CA ASP A 293 -3.14 -7.84 -18.42
C ASP A 293 -4.56 -8.39 -18.21
N LYS A 294 -4.77 -9.19 -17.16
CA LYS A 294 -6.11 -9.69 -16.77
C LYS A 294 -7.03 -8.57 -16.33
N VAL A 295 -6.58 -7.67 -15.45
CA VAL A 295 -7.40 -6.55 -14.94
C VAL A 295 -7.84 -5.62 -16.09
N LEU A 296 -6.93 -5.27 -17.00
CA LEU A 296 -7.26 -4.44 -18.17
C LEU A 296 -8.29 -5.14 -19.08
N LYS A 297 -8.11 -6.44 -19.31
CA LYS A 297 -9.04 -7.25 -20.11
C LYS A 297 -10.42 -7.35 -19.47
N ASP A 298 -10.51 -7.66 -18.19
CA ASP A 298 -11.78 -7.84 -17.47
C ASP A 298 -12.58 -6.53 -17.42
N LEU A 299 -11.91 -5.39 -17.25
CA LEU A 299 -12.54 -4.08 -17.28
C LEU A 299 -12.80 -3.57 -18.70
N GLY A 300 -12.18 -4.17 -19.72
CA GLY A 300 -12.27 -3.71 -21.10
C GLY A 300 -11.74 -2.29 -21.28
N ILE A 301 -10.61 -1.96 -20.61
CA ILE A 301 -9.99 -0.63 -20.63
C ILE A 301 -8.58 -0.68 -21.26
N PRO A 302 -8.13 0.38 -21.95
CA PRO A 302 -6.79 0.43 -22.51
C PRO A 302 -5.74 0.59 -21.39
N ALA A 303 -4.49 0.17 -21.66
CA ALA A 303 -3.38 0.34 -20.72
C ALA A 303 -3.13 1.80 -20.29
N THR A 304 -3.51 2.78 -21.13
CA THR A 304 -3.46 4.20 -20.79
C THR A 304 -4.31 4.56 -19.58
N ALA A 305 -5.35 3.76 -19.25
CA ALA A 305 -6.17 3.95 -18.06
C ALA A 305 -5.42 3.67 -16.75
N LEU A 306 -4.23 3.05 -16.79
CA LEU A 306 -3.38 2.89 -15.61
C LEU A 306 -2.91 4.25 -15.06
N PHE A 307 -2.75 5.25 -15.92
CA PHE A 307 -2.30 6.59 -15.54
C PHE A 307 -3.45 7.47 -15.02
N SER A 308 -4.15 6.99 -14.00
CA SER A 308 -5.36 7.62 -13.46
C SER A 308 -5.60 7.25 -11.99
N THR A 309 -6.60 7.87 -11.37
CA THR A 309 -7.14 7.50 -10.06
C THR A 309 -7.59 6.03 -10.05
N LEU A 310 -8.35 5.60 -11.07
CA LEU A 310 -8.80 4.22 -11.17
C LEU A 310 -7.62 3.25 -11.31
N GLY A 311 -6.63 3.61 -12.14
CA GLY A 311 -5.42 2.83 -12.35
C GLY A 311 -4.57 2.70 -11.09
N ARG A 312 -4.44 3.77 -10.30
CA ARG A 312 -3.75 3.78 -9.01
C ARG A 312 -4.45 2.90 -7.96
N THR A 313 -5.78 2.91 -7.94
CA THR A 313 -6.56 2.00 -7.08
C THR A 313 -6.40 0.55 -7.54
N ALA A 314 -6.45 0.30 -8.85
CA ALA A 314 -6.24 -1.04 -9.41
C ALA A 314 -4.84 -1.59 -9.10
N ALA A 315 -3.80 -0.78 -9.25
CA ALA A 315 -2.42 -1.15 -8.97
C ALA A 315 -2.21 -1.63 -7.52
N ARG A 316 -2.90 -1.02 -6.55
CA ARG A 316 -2.88 -1.45 -5.14
C ARG A 316 -3.45 -2.86 -4.95
N GLY A 317 -4.53 -3.20 -5.66
CA GLY A 317 -5.05 -4.57 -5.67
C GLY A 317 -4.08 -5.55 -6.36
N ILE A 318 -3.54 -5.15 -7.51
CA ILE A 318 -2.60 -5.96 -8.30
C ILE A 318 -1.38 -6.36 -7.46
N GLU A 319 -0.73 -5.39 -6.79
CA GLU A 319 0.43 -5.72 -5.96
C GLU A 319 0.05 -6.49 -4.69
N ALA A 320 -1.15 -6.27 -4.12
CA ALA A 320 -1.62 -7.08 -3.01
C ALA A 320 -1.68 -8.57 -3.39
N VAL A 321 -2.19 -8.89 -4.59
CA VAL A 321 -2.20 -10.27 -5.09
C VAL A 321 -0.78 -10.79 -5.28
N ALA A 322 0.05 -10.08 -6.04
CA ALA A 322 1.40 -10.54 -6.39
C ALA A 322 2.27 -10.78 -5.13
N ILE A 323 2.32 -9.80 -4.23
CA ILE A 323 3.10 -9.87 -2.99
C ILE A 323 2.56 -10.95 -2.05
N GLY A 324 1.23 -11.11 -1.96
CA GLY A 324 0.61 -12.12 -1.11
C GLY A 324 0.87 -13.55 -1.57
N ASP A 325 0.96 -13.77 -2.89
CA ASP A 325 1.33 -15.07 -3.46
C ASP A 325 2.81 -15.36 -3.26
N ALA A 326 3.69 -14.38 -3.51
CA ALA A 326 5.13 -14.52 -3.26
C ALA A 326 5.44 -14.80 -1.78
N MET A 327 4.74 -14.15 -0.85
CA MET A 327 4.92 -14.35 0.60
C MET A 327 4.72 -15.80 1.03
N GLN A 328 3.81 -16.55 0.40
CA GLN A 328 3.66 -17.98 0.69
C GLN A 328 4.90 -18.78 0.28
N GLY A 329 5.53 -18.43 -0.84
CA GLY A 329 6.80 -19.03 -1.28
C GLY A 329 7.93 -18.74 -0.28
N TRP A 330 8.08 -17.49 0.15
CA TRP A 330 9.11 -17.11 1.12
C TRP A 330 8.95 -17.79 2.48
N VAL A 331 7.72 -18.04 2.92
CA VAL A 331 7.48 -18.84 4.13
C VAL A 331 7.95 -20.28 3.95
N MET A 332 7.78 -20.86 2.76
CA MET A 332 8.31 -22.21 2.47
C MET A 332 9.83 -22.23 2.36
N GLU A 333 10.46 -21.17 1.84
CA GLU A 333 11.92 -21.01 1.86
C GLU A 333 12.44 -20.94 3.31
N LEU A 334 11.76 -20.20 4.20
CA LEU A 334 12.08 -20.20 5.63
C LEU A 334 11.99 -21.60 6.24
N VAL A 335 10.94 -22.37 5.91
CA VAL A 335 10.80 -23.76 6.37
C VAL A 335 12.00 -24.61 5.93
N GLU A 336 12.41 -24.50 4.67
CA GLU A 336 13.53 -25.28 4.13
C GLU A 336 14.86 -24.88 4.76
N ASN A 337 15.11 -23.58 4.99
CA ASN A 337 16.31 -23.10 5.69
C ASN A 337 16.39 -23.67 7.11
N VAL A 338 15.30 -23.58 7.89
CA VAL A 338 15.24 -24.12 9.26
C VAL A 338 15.43 -25.64 9.26
N LYS A 339 14.81 -26.35 8.31
CA LYS A 339 14.97 -27.82 8.16
C LYS A 339 16.41 -28.22 7.84
N ASN A 340 17.12 -27.39 7.06
CA ASN A 340 18.53 -27.59 6.75
C ASN A 340 19.48 -27.11 7.86
N GLY A 341 18.93 -26.66 8.99
CA GLY A 341 19.68 -26.26 10.18
C GLY A 341 20.14 -24.79 10.16
N ASP A 342 19.78 -24.01 9.15
CA ASP A 342 20.05 -22.57 9.14
C ASP A 342 19.00 -21.83 9.97
N THR A 343 19.41 -21.45 11.17
CA THR A 343 18.59 -20.73 12.15
C THR A 343 19.24 -19.41 12.56
N LYS A 344 20.24 -18.95 11.81
CA LYS A 344 20.94 -17.71 12.10
C LYS A 344 20.06 -16.51 11.74
N THR A 345 19.74 -15.69 12.73
CA THR A 345 18.86 -14.51 12.57
C THR A 345 19.59 -13.19 12.76
N TYR A 346 20.87 -13.22 13.17
CA TYR A 346 21.66 -12.05 13.50
C TYR A 346 23.11 -12.19 13.01
N GLN A 347 23.62 -11.11 12.43
CA GLN A 347 25.02 -10.91 12.09
C GLN A 347 25.62 -9.84 13.00
N SER A 348 26.70 -10.20 13.70
CA SER A 348 27.43 -9.26 14.55
C SER A 348 28.07 -8.14 13.74
N TRP A 349 28.11 -6.95 14.31
CA TRP A 349 28.65 -5.73 13.73
C TRP A 349 29.28 -4.85 14.81
N THR A 350 30.08 -3.87 14.38
CA THR A 350 30.71 -2.88 15.25
C THR A 350 30.35 -1.48 14.74
N MET A 351 30.00 -0.57 15.64
CA MET A 351 29.70 0.82 15.28
C MET A 351 30.96 1.52 14.76
N PRO A 352 30.95 2.04 13.50
CA PRO A 352 32.06 2.85 13.03
C PRO A 352 32.06 4.22 13.73
N ASP A 353 33.24 4.81 13.89
CA ASP A 353 33.37 6.18 14.42
C ASP A 353 32.74 7.20 13.45
N LYS A 354 32.93 7.00 12.14
CA LYS A 354 32.38 7.83 11.05
C LYS A 354 31.84 6.97 9.91
N GLY A 355 30.78 7.41 9.26
CA GLY A 355 30.25 6.74 8.08
C GLY A 355 28.99 7.40 7.53
N MET A 356 28.63 7.06 6.30
CA MET A 356 27.37 7.44 5.68
C MET A 356 26.65 6.17 5.23
N GLY A 357 25.32 6.14 5.37
CA GLY A 357 24.50 5.01 4.97
C GLY A 357 23.17 5.45 4.38
N VAL A 358 22.68 4.66 3.44
CA VAL A 358 21.35 4.83 2.85
C VAL A 358 20.58 3.51 2.92
N GLY A 359 19.34 3.58 3.40
CA GLY A 359 18.37 2.50 3.31
C GLY A 359 17.28 2.90 2.33
N LEU A 360 17.15 2.17 1.22
CA LEU A 360 16.13 2.41 0.19
C LEU A 360 15.20 1.21 0.13
N ASN A 361 13.91 1.45 0.28
CA ASN A 361 12.93 0.39 0.22
C ASN A 361 11.56 0.94 -0.18
N ASP A 362 10.73 0.13 -0.83
CA ASP A 362 9.34 0.50 -1.09
C ASP A 362 8.44 0.00 0.05
N VAL A 363 7.67 0.91 0.64
CA VAL A 363 6.61 0.62 1.62
C VAL A 363 5.22 0.71 0.95
N PRO A 364 4.09 0.39 1.62
CA PRO A 364 2.78 0.34 0.96
C PRO A 364 2.43 1.59 0.13
N ARG A 365 2.85 2.78 0.59
CA ARG A 365 2.58 4.05 -0.09
C ARG A 365 3.60 4.45 -1.14
N GLY A 366 4.77 3.79 -1.24
CA GLY A 366 5.79 4.11 -2.25
C GLY A 366 7.21 4.03 -1.75
N SER A 367 8.08 4.76 -2.43
CA SER A 367 9.52 4.81 -2.20
C SER A 367 9.87 5.58 -0.93
N LEU A 368 10.46 4.86 0.01
CA LEU A 368 11.00 5.37 1.26
C LEU A 368 12.53 5.34 1.17
N GLY A 369 13.17 6.43 1.58
CA GLY A 369 14.62 6.46 1.76
C GLY A 369 14.98 7.03 3.12
N HIS A 370 15.96 6.42 3.77
CA HIS A 370 16.59 6.90 5.00
C HIS A 370 18.07 7.15 4.72
N TRP A 371 18.53 8.37 4.97
CA TRP A 371 19.93 8.78 4.82
C TRP A 371 20.49 9.16 6.18
N MET A 372 21.62 8.56 6.54
CA MET A 372 22.26 8.74 7.84
C MET A 372 23.74 9.06 7.69
N GLU A 373 24.20 10.02 8.48
CA GLU A 373 25.63 10.30 8.71
C GLU A 373 25.95 10.03 10.18
N ILE A 374 27.06 9.32 10.41
CA ILE A 374 27.59 8.98 11.74
C ILE A 374 28.89 9.75 11.95
N ASP A 375 29.05 10.32 13.15
CA ASP A 375 30.29 10.95 13.63
C ASP A 375 30.43 10.73 15.13
N GLY A 376 31.61 10.35 15.62
CA GLY A 376 31.84 9.96 17.02
C GLY A 376 30.98 8.77 17.48
N GLY A 377 30.61 7.88 16.56
CA GLY A 377 29.66 6.78 16.82
C GLY A 377 28.28 7.26 17.28
N LYS A 378 27.85 8.45 16.82
CA LYS A 378 26.52 9.04 17.03
C LYS A 378 25.93 9.46 15.70
N ILE A 379 24.60 9.55 15.64
CA ILE A 379 23.90 10.14 14.50
C ILE A 379 24.24 11.63 14.44
N LYS A 380 24.95 12.04 13.40
CA LYS A 380 25.26 13.44 13.10
C LYS A 380 24.17 14.09 12.27
N ASN A 381 23.68 13.38 11.24
CA ASN A 381 22.52 13.78 10.46
C ASN A 381 21.66 12.56 10.15
N TYR A 382 20.35 12.76 10.13
CA TYR A 382 19.39 11.74 9.72
C TYR A 382 18.25 12.41 8.98
N GLN A 383 18.06 12.06 7.72
CA GLN A 383 16.97 12.56 6.90
C GLN A 383 16.23 11.38 6.30
N TYR A 384 14.93 11.51 6.18
CA TYR A 384 14.09 10.52 5.55
C TYR A 384 13.19 11.21 4.53
N VAL A 385 13.07 10.59 3.35
CA VAL A 385 12.13 11.02 2.32
C VAL A 385 11.06 9.95 2.23
N VAL A 386 9.89 10.27 2.78
CA VAL A 386 8.75 9.33 2.93
C VAL A 386 7.87 9.39 1.69
N PRO A 387 7.16 8.30 1.31
CA PRO A 387 6.37 8.30 0.08
C PRO A 387 5.37 9.43 -0.07
N SER A 388 4.63 9.79 0.98
CA SER A 388 3.66 10.88 0.92
C SER A 388 4.28 12.29 0.91
N THR A 389 5.61 12.38 1.00
CA THR A 389 6.36 13.64 0.84
C THR A 389 6.59 13.94 -0.64
N TRP A 390 6.87 12.89 -1.44
CA TRP A 390 6.98 12.98 -2.91
C TRP A 390 5.66 13.47 -3.52
#